data_AF-A0A960LQF6-F1
#
_entry.id   AF-A0A960LQF6-F1
#
_cell.length_a   1.000
_cell.length_b   1.000
_cell.length_c   1.000
_cell.angle_alpha   90.00
_cell.angle_beta   90.00
_cell.angle_gamma   90.00
#
_symmetry.space_group_name_H-M   'P 1'
#
loop_
_entity.id
_entity.type
_entity.pdbx_description
1 polymer ?
#
loop_
_entity_poly.entity_id
_entity_poly.type
_entity_poly.pdbx_seq_one_letter_code
_entity_poly.pdbx_strand_id
1 'polypeptide(L)' 'NCVLPGFLEETGMTRGLPDSVVDQARTAHVLGRFNTPAEAGKFIAFLDEMEAVSAQVFQLDSRIRRW' A
#
# COMPACT_ATOMS: atom_id res chain seq x y z
N ASN A 1 -8.58 9.70 -8.71
CA ASN A 1 -8.19 9.34 -7.32
C ASN A 1 -6.75 8.88 -7.29
N CYS A 2 -6.10 8.86 -6.12
CA CYS A 2 -4.74 8.36 -5.92
C CYS A 2 -4.76 7.26 -4.86
N VAL A 3 -4.05 6.15 -5.09
CA VAL A 3 -3.92 5.04 -4.14
C VAL A 3 -2.47 4.96 -3.70
N LEU A 4 -2.25 4.96 -2.38
CA LEU A 4 -0.93 4.82 -1.77
C LEU A 4 -0.82 3.41 -1.15
N PRO A 5 -0.29 2.41 -1.88
CA PRO A 5 -0.24 1.02 -1.42
C PRO A 5 0.85 0.77 -0.36
N GLY A 6 1.69 1.76 -0.09
CA GLY A 6 2.79 1.67 0.87
C GLY A 6 3.89 0.72 0.42
N PHE A 7 4.41 -0.08 1.36
CA PHE A 7 5.47 -1.03 1.09
C PHE A 7 4.87 -2.30 0.48
N LEU A 8 5.42 -2.72 -0.67
CA LEU A 8 5.03 -3.95 -1.36
C LEU A 8 6.25 -4.87 -1.45
N GLU A 9 6.15 -6.09 -0.94
CA GLU A 9 7.22 -7.08 -1.06
C GLU A 9 7.34 -7.63 -2.48
N GLU A 10 8.51 -8.20 -2.79
CA GLU A 10 8.78 -8.96 -4.02
C GLU A 10 8.74 -8.18 -5.35
N THR A 11 8.52 -6.86 -5.29
CA THR A 11 8.67 -5.99 -6.46
C THR A 11 10.14 -5.82 -6.85
N GLY A 12 10.41 -5.40 -8.08
CA GLY A 12 11.77 -5.05 -8.50
C GLY A 12 12.41 -3.92 -7.67
N MET A 13 11.61 -3.12 -6.97
CA MET A 13 12.08 -2.02 -6.11
C MET A 13 12.44 -2.47 -4.69
N THR A 14 11.88 -3.59 -4.22
CA THR A 14 11.96 -4.00 -2.80
C THR A 14 12.66 -5.34 -2.58
N ARG A 15 12.78 -6.19 -3.61
CA ARG A 15 13.34 -7.54 -3.51
C ARG A 15 14.80 -7.61 -3.03
N GLY A 16 15.59 -6.55 -3.24
CA GLY A 16 17.01 -6.50 -2.84
C GLY A 16 17.29 -5.69 -1.57
N LEU A 17 16.25 -5.26 -0.85
CA LEU A 17 16.44 -4.47 0.35
C LEU A 17 16.95 -5.34 1.51
N PRO A 18 17.82 -4.81 2.40
CA PRO A 18 18.22 -5.52 3.61
C PRO A 18 17.03 -5.84 4.51
N ASP A 19 17.05 -6.99 5.18
CA ASP A 19 15.99 -7.43 6.10
C ASP A 19 15.67 -6.38 7.17
N SER A 20 16.68 -5.67 7.67
CA SER A 20 16.48 -4.60 8.66
C SER A 20 15.60 -3.45 8.16
N VAL A 21 15.68 -3.13 6.86
CA VAL A 21 14.84 -2.10 6.22
C VAL A 21 13.41 -2.61 6.06
N VAL A 22 13.27 -3.89 5.66
CA VAL A 22 11.97 -4.54 5.51
C VAL A 22 11.29 -4.64 6.87
N ASP A 23 11.99 -5.07 7.92
CA ASP A 23 11.44 -5.19 9.27
C ASP A 23 11.07 -3.84 9.88
N GLN A 24 11.88 -2.80 9.65
CA GLN A 24 11.52 -1.44 10.05
C GLN A 24 10.22 -1.00 9.38
N ALA A 25 10.08 -1.24 8.07
CA ALA A 25 8.84 -0.94 7.36
C ALA A 25 7.67 -1.74 7.92
N ARG A 26 7.83 -3.05 8.17
CA ARG A 26 6.78 -3.93 8.70
C ARG A 26 6.30 -3.51 10.09
N THR A 27 7.22 -3.12 10.96
CA THR A 27 6.92 -2.67 12.32
C THR A 27 6.14 -1.35 12.34
N ALA A 28 6.30 -0.52 11.30
CA ALA A 28 5.51 0.70 11.14
C ALA A 28 4.05 0.44 10.67
N HIS A 29 3.76 -0.76 10.15
CA HIS A 29 2.42 -1.17 9.73
C HIS A 29 1.66 -1.76 10.91
N VAL A 30 0.47 -1.26 11.21
CA VAL A 30 -0.33 -1.71 12.37
C VAL A 30 -0.70 -3.19 12.26
N LEU A 31 -0.88 -3.68 11.03
CA LEU A 31 -1.24 -5.08 10.78
C LEU A 31 -0.03 -6.03 10.84
N GLY A 32 1.20 -5.53 11.02
CA GLY A 32 2.42 -6.35 11.02
C GLY A 32 2.69 -7.09 9.69
N ARG A 33 2.01 -6.70 8.62
CA ARG A 33 2.13 -7.28 7.28
C ARG A 33 1.96 -6.21 6.22
N PHE A 34 2.55 -6.47 5.06
CA PHE A 34 2.43 -5.58 3.90
C PHE A 34 1.23 -5.92 3.04
N ASN A 35 0.89 -4.97 2.16
CA ASN A 35 -0.04 -5.22 1.09
C ASN A 35 0.65 -6.00 -0.04
N THR A 36 -0.13 -6.57 -0.96
CA THR A 36 0.39 -7.21 -2.18
C THR A 36 -0.03 -6.41 -3.41
N PRO A 37 0.70 -6.50 -4.54
CA PRO A 37 0.27 -5.88 -5.79
C PRO A 37 -1.14 -6.32 -6.22
N ALA A 38 -1.50 -7.59 -5.97
CA ALA A 38 -2.81 -8.13 -6.31
C ALA A 38 -3.94 -7.48 -5.49
N GLU A 39 -3.77 -7.37 -4.18
CA GLU A 39 -4.76 -6.73 -3.29
C GLU A 39 -4.88 -5.22 -3.56
N ALA A 40 -3.75 -4.52 -3.82
CA ALA A 40 -3.79 -3.12 -4.25
C ALA A 40 -4.53 -2.95 -5.58
N GLY A 41 -4.34 -3.86 -6.53
CA GLY A 41 -5.06 -3.88 -7.80
C GLY A 41 -6.57 -4.06 -7.66
N LYS A 42 -7.01 -4.94 -6.75
CA LYS A 42 -8.45 -5.11 -6.45
C LYS A 42 -9.09 -3.82 -5.98
N PHE A 43 -8.42 -3.05 -5.12
CA PHE A 43 -8.94 -1.77 -4.65
C PHE A 43 -9.00 -0.72 -5.77
N ILE A 44 -8.01 -0.69 -6.66
CA ILE A 44 -8.02 0.21 -7.83
C ILE A 44 -9.19 -0.13 -8.75
N ALA A 45 -9.43 -1.41 -9.03
CA ALA A 45 -10.56 -1.85 -9.85
C ALA A 45 -11.91 -1.49 -9.20
N PHE A 46 -12.06 -1.70 -7.89
CA PHE A 46 -13.25 -1.26 -7.16
C PHE A 46 -13.45 0.26 -7.25
N LEU A 47 -12.38 1.04 -7.15
CA LEU A 47 -12.45 2.50 -7.20
C LEU A 47 -12.83 3.03 -8.60
N ASP A 48 -12.50 2.29 -9.66
CA ASP A 48 -12.86 2.60 -11.05
C ASP A 48 -14.38 2.51 -11.27
N GLU A 49 -15.08 1.65 -10.51
CA GLU A 49 -16.54 1.48 -10.59
C GLU A 49 -17.32 2.63 -9.89
N MET A 50 -16.65 3.57 -9.23
CA MET A 50 -17.30 4.62 -8.44
C MET A 50 -17.55 5.90 -9.25
N GLU A 51 -18.82 6.33 -9.35
CA GLU A 51 -19.19 7.50 -10.17
C GLU A 51 -18.90 8.86 -9.51
N ALA A 52 -19.06 8.96 -8.19
CA ALA A 52 -19.02 10.23 -7.45
C ALA A 52 -17.79 10.36 -6.53
N VAL A 53 -16.73 9.60 -6.78
CA VAL A 53 -15.49 9.65 -5.99
C VAL A 53 -14.38 10.23 -6.86
N SER A 54 -14.00 11.47 -6.59
CA SER A 54 -12.94 12.15 -7.32
C SER A 54 -11.99 12.89 -6.39
N ALA A 55 -10.77 13.13 -6.89
CA ALA A 55 -9.69 13.86 -6.19
C ALA A 55 -9.34 13.33 -4.77
N GLN A 56 -9.73 12.10 -4.42
CA GLN A 56 -9.40 11.50 -3.13
C GLN A 56 -8.04 10.82 -3.15
N VAL A 57 -7.35 10.85 -2.02
CA VAL A 57 -6.13 10.08 -1.73
C VAL A 57 -6.49 8.98 -0.75
N PHE A 58 -6.28 7.73 -1.16
CA PHE A 58 -6.56 6.54 -0.36
C PHE A 58 -5.24 5.93 0.11
N GLN A 59 -5.02 5.91 1.42
CA GLN A 59 -3.88 5.22 2.01
C GLN A 59 -4.24 3.74 2.25
N LEU A 60 -3.57 2.85 1.52
CA LEU A 60 -3.85 1.42 1.46
C LEU A 60 -2.66 0.60 1.98
N ASP A 61 -2.11 1.03 3.11
CA ASP A 61 -0.85 0.49 3.66
C ASP A 61 -0.88 0.24 5.17
N SER A 62 -2.04 0.29 5.82
CA SER A 62 -2.18 0.02 7.26
C SER A 62 -1.31 0.84 8.22
N ARG A 63 -0.74 1.97 7.76
CA ARG A 63 -0.04 2.93 8.64
C ARG A 63 -1.03 3.99 9.11
N ILE A 64 -0.93 4.43 10.36
CA ILE A 64 -1.76 5.54 10.87
C ILE A 64 -0.96 6.83 10.71
N ARG A 65 -1.15 7.54 9.59
CA ARG A 65 -0.58 8.88 9.36
C ARG A 65 -1.57 9.76 8.60
N ARG A 66 -1.38 11.09 8.71
CA ARG A 66 -1.96 12.03 7.74
C ARG A 66 -1.10 11.98 6.48
N TRP A 67 -1.76 11.75 5.35
CA TRP A 67 -1.22 11.92 4.01
C TRP A 67 -0.76 13.35 3.77
#